data_AF-A0A6N8B5P0-F1
#
_entry.id   AF-A0A6N8B5P0-F1
#
_cell.length_a   1.000
_cell.length_b   1.000
_cell.length_c   1.000
_cell.angle_alpha   90.00
_cell.angle_beta   90.00
_cell.angle_gamma   90.00
#
_symmetry.space_group_name_H-M   'P 1'
#
loop_
_entity.id
_entity.type
_entity.pdbx_description
1 polymer ?
#
loop_
_entity_poly.entity_id
_entity_poly.type
_entity_poly.pdbx_seq_one_letter_code
_entity_poly.pdbx_strand_id
1 'polypeptide(L)'
;MSLVNMNEMLKDASKHNYAVGAFNMVDINSMKAILDGAVEMNMPVIVSVAEVHFRYIDIEELSAVITSLASKAPVPVALHLDHGQSLNAIMKAVQSGFTSVMYDGSQLPLEENIANTAEIVKFAHAADISVEAELGHVGEGADMLEIDNADLLTSPSEADLFIEKTGVDALAVAVGSAHGVYKRKPKLDLERLQKIKQLTDIPLVLHGGSGIPDEDLRKSIKSGIAKINVYTELSQQAMAGISKELTKNENIGYPEIKEKAYQNMKYIVEQKIKIFKIN
;
A
#
# COMPACT_ATOMS: atom_id res chain seq x y z
N MET A 1 -15.00 16.44 -2.38
CA MET A 1 -14.95 15.61 -1.16
C MET A 1 -13.51 15.11 -1.02
N SER A 2 -13.03 14.85 0.20
CA SER A 2 -11.64 14.39 0.42
C SER A 2 -11.45 12.89 0.20
N LEU A 3 -12.50 12.09 0.40
CA LEU A 3 -12.51 10.68 0.01
C LEU A 3 -12.62 10.57 -1.52
N VAL A 4 -11.62 9.97 -2.15
CA VAL A 4 -11.46 9.83 -3.60
C VAL A 4 -10.90 8.44 -3.93
N ASN A 5 -11.00 7.98 -5.18
CA ASN A 5 -10.27 6.79 -5.64
C ASN A 5 -8.78 7.10 -5.90
N MET A 6 -7.97 6.08 -6.19
CA MET A 6 -6.52 6.27 -6.34
C MET A 6 -6.12 6.90 -7.68
N ASN A 7 -7.01 7.00 -8.66
CA ASN A 7 -6.65 7.22 -10.05
C ASN A 7 -5.93 8.57 -10.25
N GLU A 8 -6.57 9.67 -9.86
CA GLU A 8 -5.98 11.02 -10.04
C GLU A 8 -4.72 11.22 -9.20
N MET A 9 -4.72 10.77 -7.93
CA MET A 9 -3.57 10.97 -7.03
C MET A 9 -2.33 10.18 -7.49
N LEU A 10 -2.50 8.99 -8.07
CA LEU A 10 -1.38 8.18 -8.55
C LEU A 10 -0.89 8.63 -9.92
N LYS A 11 -1.78 9.13 -10.78
CA LYS A 11 -1.39 9.81 -12.03
C LYS A 11 -0.57 11.07 -11.74
N ASP A 12 -1.01 11.88 -10.77
CA ASP A 12 -0.26 13.07 -10.34
C ASP A 12 1.11 12.68 -9.78
N ALA A 13 1.16 11.68 -8.89
CA ALA A 13 2.39 11.13 -8.33
C ALA A 13 3.37 10.64 -9.40
N SER A 14 2.88 9.82 -10.33
CA SER A 14 3.69 9.30 -11.44
C SER A 14 4.20 10.42 -12.35
N LYS A 15 3.41 11.47 -12.60
CA LYS A 15 3.80 12.60 -13.46
C LYS A 15 4.83 13.51 -12.80
N HIS A 16 4.72 13.72 -11.49
CA HIS A 16 5.56 14.65 -10.74
C HIS A 16 6.69 13.98 -9.95
N ASN A 17 6.96 12.69 -10.19
CA ASN A 17 8.05 11.91 -9.59
C ASN A 17 8.04 11.92 -8.05
N TYR A 18 6.87 11.74 -7.45
CA TYR A 18 6.72 11.41 -6.03
C TYR A 18 5.89 10.13 -5.89
N ALA A 19 5.81 9.57 -4.68
CA ALA A 19 4.88 8.47 -4.40
C ALA A 19 3.88 8.82 -3.30
N VAL A 20 2.67 8.29 -3.42
CA VAL A 20 1.66 8.28 -2.37
C VAL A 20 1.95 7.10 -1.43
N GLY A 21 2.01 7.38 -0.14
CA GLY A 21 2.15 6.32 0.86
C GLY A 21 0.84 5.57 1.06
N ALA A 22 0.90 4.23 0.99
CA ALA A 22 -0.19 3.34 1.34
C ALA A 22 0.14 2.64 2.67
N PHE A 23 -0.60 3.01 3.71
CA PHE A 23 -0.33 2.55 5.07
C PHE A 23 -1.47 1.65 5.55
N ASN A 24 -1.13 0.45 6.00
CA ASN A 24 -2.13 -0.47 6.54
C ASN A 24 -2.57 -0.05 7.95
N MET A 25 -3.88 0.08 8.13
CA MET A 25 -4.50 0.21 9.45
C MET A 25 -4.95 -1.16 9.98
N VAL A 26 -5.00 -1.29 11.30
CA VAL A 26 -5.53 -2.46 12.01
C VAL A 26 -6.56 -2.10 13.07
N ASP A 27 -6.73 -0.80 13.34
CA ASP A 27 -7.72 -0.25 14.26
C ASP A 27 -7.94 1.25 13.99
N ILE A 28 -8.86 1.88 14.72
CA ILE A 28 -9.12 3.33 14.59
C ILE A 28 -7.89 4.17 14.99
N ASN A 29 -7.03 3.66 15.88
CA ASN A 29 -5.87 4.41 16.38
C ASN A 29 -4.80 4.57 15.29
N SER A 30 -4.49 3.48 14.58
CA SER A 30 -3.61 3.45 13.40
C SER A 30 -4.19 4.27 12.26
N MET A 31 -5.51 4.20 12.00
CA MET A 31 -6.14 5.06 10.99
C MET A 31 -5.94 6.54 11.28
N LYS A 32 -6.19 6.98 12.52
CA LYS A 32 -5.96 8.38 12.91
C LYS A 32 -4.51 8.78 12.75
N ALA A 33 -3.57 7.94 13.17
CA ALA A 33 -2.14 8.22 13.02
C ALA A 33 -1.74 8.42 11.55
N ILE A 34 -2.28 7.61 10.64
CA ILE A 34 -2.05 7.73 9.20
C ILE A 34 -2.63 9.04 8.66
N LEU A 35 -3.90 9.33 8.97
CA LEU A 35 -4.56 10.55 8.51
C LEU A 35 -3.86 11.80 9.04
N ASP A 36 -3.59 11.86 10.34
CA ASP A 36 -2.98 13.04 10.96
C ASP A 36 -1.54 13.25 10.47
N GLY A 37 -0.78 12.18 10.21
CA GLY A 37 0.55 12.27 9.61
C GLY A 37 0.49 12.81 8.18
N ALA A 38 -0.48 12.37 7.38
CA ALA A 38 -0.68 12.89 6.02
C ALA A 38 -1.13 14.35 6.00
N VAL A 39 -2.02 14.74 6.93
CA VAL A 39 -2.50 16.12 7.10
C VAL A 39 -1.37 17.05 7.50
N GLU A 40 -0.55 16.66 8.48
CA GLU A 40 0.64 17.44 8.91
C GLU A 40 1.61 17.66 7.75
N MET A 41 1.76 16.65 6.90
CA MET A 41 2.63 16.72 5.72
C MET A 41 1.98 17.40 4.52
N ASN A 42 0.70 17.77 4.61
CA ASN A 42 -0.15 18.28 3.54
C ASN A 42 -0.02 17.44 2.26
N MET A 43 -0.28 16.13 2.39
CA MET A 43 -0.16 15.16 1.29
C MET A 43 -1.36 14.23 1.16
N PRO A 44 -1.66 13.76 -0.08
CA PRO A 44 -2.58 12.66 -0.26
C PRO A 44 -2.05 11.39 0.42
N VAL A 45 -2.97 10.53 0.85
CA VAL A 45 -2.64 9.25 1.50
C VAL A 45 -3.61 8.15 1.11
N ILE A 46 -3.10 6.92 1.06
CA ILE A 46 -3.91 5.72 0.92
C ILE A 46 -3.94 5.03 2.27
N VAL A 47 -5.14 4.86 2.84
CA VAL A 47 -5.34 4.08 4.06
C VAL A 47 -5.80 2.69 3.62
N SER A 48 -4.95 1.70 3.88
CA SER A 48 -5.15 0.33 3.43
C SER A 48 -5.66 -0.58 4.54
N VAL A 49 -6.42 -1.61 4.19
CA VAL A 49 -6.65 -2.77 5.06
C VAL A 49 -6.32 -4.02 4.27
N ALA A 50 -5.28 -4.74 4.71
CA ALA A 50 -4.94 -6.03 4.13
C ALA A 50 -5.95 -7.12 4.52
N GLU A 51 -6.32 -8.01 3.58
CA GLU A 51 -7.25 -9.12 3.86
C GLU A 51 -6.75 -9.99 5.01
N VAL A 52 -5.43 -10.19 5.14
CA VAL A 52 -4.81 -10.92 6.26
C VAL A 52 -5.06 -10.30 7.64
N HIS A 53 -5.47 -9.03 7.69
CA HIS A 53 -5.84 -8.32 8.92
C HIS A 53 -7.31 -8.46 9.27
N PHE A 54 -8.17 -9.05 8.44
CA PHE A 54 -9.60 -9.23 8.75
C PHE A 54 -9.88 -10.02 10.04
N ARG A 55 -8.91 -10.82 10.50
CA ARG A 55 -8.94 -11.47 11.82
C ARG A 55 -8.84 -10.50 13.03
N TYR A 56 -8.40 -9.27 12.80
CA TYR A 56 -8.23 -8.22 13.81
C TYR A 56 -9.21 -7.07 13.62
N ILE A 57 -9.70 -6.87 12.39
CA ILE A 57 -10.55 -5.75 12.02
C ILE A 57 -11.72 -6.21 11.15
N ASP A 58 -12.95 -5.87 11.54
CA ASP A 58 -14.10 -6.03 10.66
C ASP A 58 -14.39 -4.71 9.93
N ILE A 59 -14.11 -4.69 8.62
CA ILE A 59 -14.31 -3.51 7.79
C ILE A 59 -15.78 -3.15 7.59
N GLU A 60 -16.71 -4.10 7.72
CA GLU A 60 -18.14 -3.81 7.62
C GLU A 60 -18.62 -3.06 8.87
N GLU A 61 -18.21 -3.52 10.05
CA GLU A 61 -18.54 -2.87 11.33
C GLU A 61 -17.94 -1.47 11.43
N LEU A 62 -16.72 -1.28 10.91
CA LEU A 62 -16.02 -0.01 10.97
C LEU A 62 -16.30 0.91 9.77
N SER A 63 -16.99 0.44 8.74
CA SER A 63 -17.26 1.16 7.47
C SER A 63 -17.70 2.62 7.69
N ALA A 64 -18.70 2.83 8.55
CA ALA A 64 -19.23 4.17 8.85
C ALA A 64 -18.18 5.09 9.52
N VAL A 65 -17.31 4.53 10.36
CA VAL A 65 -16.26 5.29 11.06
C VAL A 65 -15.13 5.63 10.10
N ILE A 66 -14.62 4.64 9.34
CA ILE A 66 -13.48 4.83 8.44
C ILE A 66 -13.83 5.80 7.30
N THR A 67 -15.02 5.66 6.70
CA THR A 67 -15.48 6.56 5.62
C THR A 67 -15.71 7.97 6.13
N SER A 68 -16.28 8.12 7.33
CA SER A 68 -16.47 9.43 8.00
C SER A 68 -15.14 10.13 8.30
N LEU A 69 -14.14 9.41 8.80
CA LEU A 69 -12.81 9.95 9.07
C LEU A 69 -12.11 10.39 7.76
N ALA A 70 -12.09 9.52 6.74
CA ALA A 70 -11.47 9.81 5.45
C ALA A 70 -12.14 11.01 4.75
N SER A 71 -13.48 11.09 4.79
CA SER A 71 -14.26 12.16 4.16
C SER A 71 -14.15 13.53 4.84
N LYS A 72 -13.59 13.60 6.05
CA LYS A 72 -13.36 14.84 6.80
C LYS A 72 -11.92 15.33 6.74
N ALA A 73 -10.99 14.52 6.24
CA ALA A 73 -9.59 14.91 6.13
C ALA A 73 -9.45 16.11 5.17
N PRO A 74 -8.59 17.11 5.47
CA PRO A 74 -8.34 18.25 4.58
C PRO A 74 -7.41 17.92 3.40
N VAL A 75 -7.01 16.66 3.24
CA VAL A 75 -6.16 16.15 2.15
C VAL A 75 -6.89 15.01 1.41
N PRO A 76 -6.55 14.68 0.15
CA PRO A 76 -7.14 13.55 -0.54
C PRO A 76 -6.82 12.22 0.16
N VAL A 77 -7.83 11.38 0.37
CA VAL A 77 -7.70 10.06 1.01
C VAL A 77 -8.36 9.02 0.12
N ALA A 78 -7.67 7.91 -0.12
CA ALA A 78 -8.29 6.70 -0.66
C ALA A 78 -8.36 5.61 0.41
N LEU A 79 -9.48 4.87 0.46
CA LEU A 79 -9.61 3.65 1.25
C LEU A 79 -9.36 2.46 0.34
N HIS A 80 -8.39 1.61 0.67
CA HIS A 80 -7.87 0.56 -0.21
C HIS A 80 -7.88 -0.83 0.42
N LEU A 81 -8.49 -1.81 -0.26
CA LEU A 81 -8.32 -3.22 0.10
C LEU A 81 -6.95 -3.69 -0.41
N ASP A 82 -6.10 -4.15 0.50
CA ASP A 82 -4.73 -4.59 0.18
C ASP A 82 -4.69 -6.13 0.13
N HIS A 83 -4.08 -6.69 -0.92
CA HIS A 83 -4.05 -8.13 -1.20
C HIS A 83 -5.39 -8.86 -1.11
N GLY A 84 -6.43 -8.37 -1.81
CA GLY A 84 -7.69 -9.09 -1.92
C GLY A 84 -7.53 -10.36 -2.75
N GLN A 85 -7.76 -11.54 -2.16
CA GLN A 85 -7.58 -12.84 -2.82
C GLN A 85 -8.90 -13.46 -3.29
N SER A 86 -10.03 -12.94 -2.83
CA SER A 86 -11.36 -13.47 -3.15
C SER A 86 -12.33 -12.37 -3.58
N LEU A 87 -13.24 -12.72 -4.49
CA LEU A 87 -14.35 -11.83 -4.86
C LEU A 87 -15.16 -11.41 -3.63
N ASN A 88 -15.31 -12.29 -2.65
CA ASN A 88 -16.02 -11.98 -1.41
C ASN A 88 -15.34 -10.85 -0.62
N ALA A 89 -14.01 -10.92 -0.44
CA ALA A 89 -13.25 -9.85 0.23
C ALA A 89 -13.35 -8.51 -0.52
N ILE A 90 -13.25 -8.56 -1.85
CA ILE A 90 -13.38 -7.37 -2.70
C ILE A 90 -14.78 -6.76 -2.58
N MET A 91 -15.83 -7.57 -2.69
CA MET A 91 -17.21 -7.11 -2.55
C MET A 91 -17.47 -6.54 -1.15
N LYS A 92 -16.93 -7.17 -0.10
CA LYS A 92 -17.01 -6.67 1.29
C LYS A 92 -16.36 -5.27 1.40
N ALA A 93 -15.20 -5.06 0.79
CA ALA A 93 -14.55 -3.75 0.76
C ALA A 93 -15.37 -2.69 0.00
N VAL A 94 -15.84 -3.02 -1.21
CA VAL A 94 -16.70 -2.14 -2.02
C VAL A 94 -17.95 -1.72 -1.23
N GLN A 95 -18.64 -2.69 -0.62
CA GLN A 95 -19.84 -2.43 0.19
C GLN A 95 -19.55 -1.62 1.46
N SER A 96 -18.32 -1.71 1.98
CA SER A 96 -17.85 -0.94 3.15
C SER A 96 -17.42 0.50 2.80
N GLY A 97 -17.59 0.93 1.55
CA GLY A 97 -17.29 2.29 1.09
C GLY A 97 -15.82 2.51 0.74
N PHE A 98 -15.08 1.45 0.44
CA PHE A 98 -13.72 1.58 -0.08
C PHE A 98 -13.77 2.18 -1.49
N THR A 99 -12.87 3.11 -1.76
CA THR A 99 -12.74 3.78 -3.06
C THR A 99 -11.67 3.16 -3.95
N SER A 100 -11.02 2.12 -3.45
CA SER A 100 -10.00 1.36 -4.16
C SER A 100 -9.94 -0.08 -3.66
N VAL A 101 -9.64 -1.01 -4.57
CA VAL A 101 -9.43 -2.42 -4.22
C VAL A 101 -8.22 -2.97 -4.97
N MET A 102 -7.48 -3.87 -4.33
CA MET A 102 -6.48 -4.68 -4.98
C MET A 102 -6.99 -6.11 -5.14
N TYR A 103 -6.82 -6.68 -6.33
CA TYR A 103 -6.88 -8.13 -6.52
C TYR A 103 -5.47 -8.71 -6.63
N ASP A 104 -5.15 -9.64 -5.76
CA ASP A 104 -3.88 -10.35 -5.77
C ASP A 104 -4.08 -11.76 -6.33
N GLY A 105 -3.96 -11.86 -7.66
CA GLY A 105 -3.91 -13.11 -8.41
C GLY A 105 -2.48 -13.54 -8.75
N SER A 106 -1.45 -13.00 -8.09
CA SER A 106 -0.02 -13.20 -8.42
C SER A 106 0.41 -14.67 -8.48
N GLN A 107 -0.22 -15.51 -7.66
CA GLN A 107 0.05 -16.95 -7.57
C GLN A 107 -0.64 -17.78 -8.66
N LEU A 108 -1.53 -17.17 -9.45
CA LEU A 108 -2.26 -17.85 -10.52
C LEU A 108 -1.47 -17.82 -11.83
N PRO A 109 -1.72 -18.77 -12.75
CA PRO A 109 -1.24 -18.63 -14.12
C PRO A 109 -1.67 -17.28 -14.72
N LEU A 110 -0.81 -16.66 -15.53
CA LEU A 110 -1.01 -15.32 -16.08
C LEU A 110 -2.41 -15.11 -16.69
N GLU A 111 -2.87 -16.05 -17.52
CA GLU A 111 -4.19 -15.97 -18.18
C GLU A 111 -5.36 -15.96 -17.17
N GLU A 112 -5.23 -16.73 -16.08
CA GLU A 112 -6.26 -16.76 -15.04
C GLU A 112 -6.24 -15.48 -14.21
N ASN A 113 -5.05 -14.96 -13.89
CA ASN A 113 -4.91 -13.66 -13.22
C ASN A 113 -5.51 -12.53 -14.09
N ILE A 114 -5.22 -12.51 -15.40
CA ILE A 114 -5.81 -11.56 -16.35
C ILE A 114 -7.34 -11.66 -16.36
N ALA A 115 -7.89 -12.86 -16.51
CA ALA A 115 -9.33 -13.06 -16.58
C ALA A 115 -10.05 -12.57 -15.31
N ASN A 116 -9.57 -13.00 -14.14
CA ASN A 116 -10.15 -12.62 -12.85
C ASN A 116 -10.03 -11.11 -12.60
N THR A 117 -8.86 -10.54 -12.87
CA THR A 117 -8.62 -9.10 -12.72
C THR A 117 -9.53 -8.28 -13.63
N ALA A 118 -9.69 -8.66 -14.90
CA ALA A 118 -10.55 -7.96 -15.84
C ALA A 118 -12.03 -7.95 -15.42
N GLU A 119 -12.52 -9.04 -14.83
CA GLU A 119 -13.87 -9.09 -14.25
C GLU A 119 -14.01 -8.11 -13.08
N ILE A 120 -12.99 -8.02 -12.23
CA ILE A 120 -12.96 -7.12 -11.07
C ILE A 120 -12.92 -5.66 -11.50
N VAL A 121 -12.05 -5.32 -12.44
CA VAL A 121 -11.96 -3.99 -13.06
C VAL A 121 -13.33 -3.56 -13.59
N LYS A 122 -14.02 -4.44 -14.33
CA LYS A 122 -15.30 -4.13 -14.95
C LYS A 122 -16.35 -3.66 -13.94
N PHE A 123 -16.53 -4.36 -12.81
CA PHE A 123 -17.55 -3.94 -11.83
C PHE A 123 -17.06 -2.81 -10.92
N ALA A 124 -15.77 -2.76 -10.59
CA ALA A 124 -15.21 -1.69 -9.75
C ALA A 124 -15.29 -0.33 -10.47
N HIS A 125 -14.93 -0.29 -11.76
CA HIS A 125 -15.05 0.92 -12.58
C HIS A 125 -16.49 1.39 -12.74
N ALA A 126 -17.45 0.46 -12.83
CA ALA A 126 -18.88 0.82 -12.85
C ALA A 126 -19.34 1.51 -11.55
N ALA A 127 -18.59 1.39 -10.46
CA ALA A 127 -18.81 2.03 -9.17
C ALA A 127 -17.83 3.18 -8.86
N ASP A 128 -17.04 3.64 -9.84
CA ASP A 128 -15.98 4.67 -9.66
C ASP A 128 -14.88 4.29 -8.65
N ILE A 129 -14.60 2.98 -8.55
CA ILE A 129 -13.57 2.41 -7.67
C ILE A 129 -12.35 2.04 -8.50
N SER A 130 -11.17 2.52 -8.10
CA SER A 130 -9.91 2.18 -8.78
C SER A 130 -9.45 0.77 -8.43
N VAL A 131 -8.82 0.08 -9.36
CA VAL A 131 -8.29 -1.28 -9.16
C VAL A 131 -6.77 -1.33 -9.28
N GLU A 132 -6.14 -1.91 -8.27
CA GLU A 132 -4.76 -2.36 -8.31
C GLU A 132 -4.71 -3.87 -8.54
N ALA A 133 -3.68 -4.35 -9.23
CA ALA A 133 -3.38 -5.78 -9.32
C ALA A 133 -1.90 -6.04 -9.10
N GLU A 134 -1.54 -7.30 -8.89
CA GLU A 134 -0.14 -7.74 -8.77
C GLU A 134 0.25 -8.68 -9.90
N LEU A 135 1.47 -8.49 -10.41
CA LEU A 135 2.11 -9.40 -11.35
C LEU A 135 3.55 -9.70 -10.93
N GLY A 136 3.93 -10.98 -11.00
CA GLY A 136 5.14 -11.49 -10.36
C GLY A 136 4.87 -11.84 -8.90
N HIS A 137 5.90 -12.24 -8.15
CA HIS A 137 5.79 -12.64 -6.75
C HIS A 137 6.63 -11.74 -5.86
N VAL A 138 5.97 -10.94 -5.02
CA VAL A 138 6.63 -10.18 -3.96
C VAL A 138 7.04 -11.14 -2.85
N GLY A 139 8.35 -11.24 -2.56
CA GLY A 139 8.86 -12.23 -1.61
C GLY A 139 8.50 -11.96 -0.15
N GLU A 140 8.87 -12.88 0.73
CA GLU A 140 8.89 -12.64 2.18
C GLU A 140 10.29 -12.26 2.66
N GLY A 141 10.44 -11.20 3.47
CA GLY A 141 11.73 -10.74 3.99
C GLY A 141 12.47 -11.77 4.85
N ALA A 142 11.73 -12.76 5.36
CA ALA A 142 12.26 -13.92 6.06
C ALA A 142 12.79 -15.01 5.11
N ASP A 143 12.35 -15.06 3.86
CA ASP A 143 12.80 -16.02 2.84
C ASP A 143 13.53 -15.31 1.69
N MET A 144 14.85 -15.28 1.78
CA MET A 144 15.68 -14.62 0.79
C MET A 144 15.78 -15.38 -0.54
N LEU A 145 15.38 -16.66 -0.61
CA LEU A 145 15.41 -17.44 -1.84
C LEU A 145 14.38 -16.93 -2.84
N GLU A 146 13.21 -16.50 -2.35
CA GLU A 146 12.17 -15.90 -3.19
C GLU A 146 12.62 -14.56 -3.76
N ILE A 147 13.28 -13.73 -2.95
CA ILE A 147 13.71 -12.37 -3.33
C ILE A 147 14.77 -12.39 -4.46
N ASP A 148 15.63 -13.41 -4.47
CA ASP A 148 16.72 -13.54 -5.43
C ASP A 148 16.32 -14.27 -6.72
N ASN A 149 15.12 -14.86 -6.76
CA ASN A 149 14.68 -15.63 -7.90
C ASN A 149 14.18 -14.70 -9.01
N ALA A 150 14.98 -14.56 -10.07
CA ALA A 150 14.65 -13.71 -11.21
C ALA A 150 13.37 -14.16 -11.95
N ASP A 151 12.99 -15.43 -11.85
CA ASP A 151 11.76 -15.98 -12.44
C ASP A 151 10.50 -15.54 -11.68
N LEU A 152 10.66 -15.07 -10.44
CA LEU A 152 9.58 -14.50 -9.63
C LEU A 152 9.39 -13.00 -9.88
N LEU A 153 10.32 -12.34 -10.58
CA LEU A 153 10.24 -10.91 -10.87
C LEU A 153 9.37 -10.63 -12.08
N THR A 154 8.63 -9.52 -12.06
CA THR A 154 7.68 -9.13 -13.11
C THR A 154 8.36 -8.97 -14.46
N SER A 155 7.88 -9.68 -15.49
CA SER A 155 8.35 -9.47 -16.87
C SER A 155 7.76 -8.18 -17.46
N PRO A 156 8.58 -7.29 -18.08
CA PRO A 156 8.07 -6.08 -18.71
C PRO A 156 7.04 -6.31 -19.82
N SER A 157 7.20 -7.37 -20.63
CA SER A 157 6.24 -7.69 -21.69
C SER A 157 4.94 -8.30 -21.14
N GLU A 158 5.01 -9.06 -20.05
CA GLU A 158 3.80 -9.58 -19.40
C GLU A 158 3.04 -8.45 -18.72
N ALA A 159 3.73 -7.47 -18.12
CA ALA A 159 3.09 -6.29 -17.54
C ALA A 159 2.32 -5.47 -18.59
N ASP A 160 2.91 -5.26 -19.76
CA ASP A 160 2.26 -4.58 -20.89
C ASP A 160 1.00 -5.31 -21.35
N LEU A 161 1.11 -6.62 -21.60
CA LEU A 161 -0.04 -7.47 -21.94
C LEU A 161 -1.11 -7.45 -20.83
N PHE A 162 -0.70 -7.59 -19.57
CA PHE A 162 -1.61 -7.65 -18.43
C PHE A 162 -2.45 -6.37 -18.35
N ILE A 163 -1.83 -5.21 -18.49
CA ILE A 163 -2.52 -3.92 -18.42
C ILE A 163 -3.46 -3.74 -19.62
N GLU A 164 -3.02 -4.10 -20.83
CA GLU A 164 -3.86 -4.06 -22.04
C GLU A 164 -5.14 -4.90 -21.85
N LYS A 165 -5.01 -6.10 -21.27
CA LYS A 165 -6.13 -7.05 -21.13
C LYS A 165 -7.03 -6.77 -19.94
N THR A 166 -6.50 -6.18 -18.87
CA THR A 166 -7.25 -5.99 -17.63
C THR A 166 -7.83 -4.60 -17.48
N GLY A 167 -7.12 -3.56 -17.93
CA GLY A 167 -7.50 -2.16 -17.72
C GLY A 167 -7.33 -1.66 -16.28
N VAL A 168 -6.44 -2.27 -15.50
CA VAL A 168 -6.14 -1.83 -14.12
C VAL A 168 -5.62 -0.38 -14.05
N ASP A 169 -5.88 0.29 -12.93
CA ASP A 169 -5.46 1.68 -12.70
C ASP A 169 -4.03 1.80 -12.15
N ALA A 170 -3.54 0.75 -11.50
CA ALA A 170 -2.18 0.65 -10.97
C ALA A 170 -1.72 -0.82 -10.96
N LEU A 171 -0.41 -1.04 -11.09
CA LEU A 171 0.18 -2.38 -11.08
C LEU A 171 1.30 -2.49 -10.03
N ALA A 172 1.13 -3.41 -9.09
CA ALA A 172 2.18 -3.86 -8.20
C ALA A 172 3.14 -4.79 -8.94
N VAL A 173 4.42 -4.47 -8.84
CA VAL A 173 5.49 -5.17 -9.56
C VAL A 173 6.52 -5.76 -8.60
N ALA A 174 6.82 -7.04 -8.80
CA ALA A 174 7.92 -7.74 -8.15
C ALA A 174 9.25 -7.32 -8.79
N VAL A 175 9.99 -6.47 -8.09
CA VAL A 175 11.31 -5.95 -8.53
C VAL A 175 12.39 -6.14 -7.45
N GLY A 176 12.25 -7.17 -6.60
CA GLY A 176 13.22 -7.49 -5.54
C GLY A 176 12.90 -6.88 -4.17
N SER A 177 11.65 -6.46 -3.96
CA SER A 177 11.09 -6.14 -2.63
C SER A 177 10.37 -7.34 -2.01
N ALA A 178 10.07 -7.22 -0.73
CA ALA A 178 9.48 -8.28 0.09
C ALA A 178 8.69 -7.73 1.28
N HIS A 179 7.73 -8.51 1.76
CA HIS A 179 6.96 -8.19 2.97
C HIS A 179 7.72 -8.49 4.26
N GLY A 180 7.40 -7.78 5.34
CA GLY A 180 7.96 -8.07 6.67
C GLY A 180 9.35 -7.46 6.90
N VAL A 181 10.18 -8.18 7.66
CA VAL A 181 11.53 -7.73 8.07
C VAL A 181 12.56 -8.47 7.22
N TYR A 182 13.40 -7.71 6.52
CA TYR A 182 14.44 -8.28 5.67
C TYR A 182 15.62 -8.83 6.49
N LYS A 183 16.10 -10.02 6.15
CA LYS A 183 17.34 -10.60 6.73
C LYS A 183 18.61 -9.89 6.24
N ARG A 184 18.57 -9.23 5.09
CA ARG A 184 19.66 -8.43 4.51
C ARG A 184 19.10 -7.28 3.68
N LYS A 185 19.93 -6.29 3.33
CA LYS A 185 19.51 -5.17 2.48
C LYS A 185 18.89 -5.67 1.16
N PRO A 186 17.65 -5.28 0.80
CA PRO A 186 17.07 -5.62 -0.49
C PRO A 186 17.79 -4.93 -1.65
N LYS A 187 17.74 -5.54 -2.83
CA LYS A 187 18.29 -4.99 -4.06
C LYS A 187 17.17 -4.86 -5.08
N LEU A 188 16.71 -3.63 -5.30
CA LEU A 188 15.68 -3.36 -6.29
C LEU A 188 16.25 -3.43 -7.72
N ASP A 189 15.56 -4.12 -8.61
CA ASP A 189 15.84 -4.16 -10.04
C ASP A 189 15.27 -2.91 -10.74
N LEU A 190 16.00 -1.81 -10.61
CA LEU A 190 15.60 -0.50 -11.15
C LEU A 190 15.57 -0.48 -12.68
N GLU A 191 16.39 -1.30 -13.34
CA GLU A 191 16.38 -1.39 -14.81
C GLU A 191 15.10 -2.05 -15.31
N ARG A 192 14.68 -3.14 -14.68
CA ARG A 192 13.38 -3.79 -14.96
C ARG A 192 12.22 -2.84 -14.70
N LEU A 193 12.24 -2.13 -13.58
CA LEU A 193 11.22 -1.14 -13.24
C LEU A 193 11.09 -0.05 -14.31
N GLN A 194 12.21 0.51 -14.79
CA GLN A 194 12.20 1.51 -15.87
C GLN A 194 11.64 0.95 -17.18
N LYS A 195 11.97 -0.30 -17.53
CA LYS A 195 11.43 -0.98 -18.71
C LYS A 195 9.92 -1.17 -18.59
N ILE A 196 9.42 -1.62 -17.44
CA ILE A 196 7.97 -1.74 -17.18
C ILE A 196 7.31 -0.37 -17.34
N LYS A 197 7.85 0.68 -16.71
CA LYS A 197 7.26 2.02 -16.79
C LYS A 197 7.21 2.55 -18.22
N GLN A 198 8.25 2.33 -19.01
CA GLN A 198 8.33 2.75 -20.41
C GLN A 198 7.30 2.07 -21.31
N LEU A 199 6.97 0.80 -21.05
CA LEU A 199 6.00 0.06 -21.85
C LEU A 199 4.57 0.37 -21.46
N THR A 200 4.31 0.53 -20.15
CA THR A 200 2.95 0.50 -19.60
C THR A 200 2.33 1.87 -19.38
N ASP A 201 3.15 2.90 -19.12
CA ASP A 201 2.77 4.27 -18.75
C ASP A 201 1.79 4.45 -17.57
N ILE A 202 1.30 3.40 -16.92
CA ILE A 202 0.44 3.50 -15.72
C ILE A 202 1.26 3.76 -14.44
N PRO A 203 0.63 4.19 -13.33
CA PRO A 203 1.26 4.22 -12.02
C PRO A 203 1.71 2.83 -11.54
N LEU A 204 2.98 2.70 -11.14
CA LEU A 204 3.52 1.45 -10.60
C LEU A 204 3.54 1.48 -9.07
N VAL A 205 3.33 0.31 -8.46
CA VAL A 205 3.23 0.15 -7.01
C VAL A 205 4.39 -0.70 -6.49
N LEU A 206 5.01 -0.24 -5.40
CA LEU A 206 6.05 -0.96 -4.68
C LEU A 206 5.49 -1.52 -3.38
N HIS A 207 5.35 -2.84 -3.35
CA HIS A 207 5.05 -3.60 -2.15
C HIS A 207 6.30 -3.78 -1.28
N GLY A 208 6.10 -4.04 0.01
CA GLY A 208 7.24 -4.31 0.91
C GLY A 208 8.16 -3.10 1.17
N GLY A 209 7.63 -1.87 1.21
CA GLY A 209 8.41 -0.64 1.37
C GLY A 209 9.12 -0.48 2.73
N SER A 210 8.79 -1.30 3.72
CA SER A 210 9.41 -1.28 5.05
C SER A 210 10.82 -1.85 5.02
N GLY A 211 11.81 -1.18 5.60
CA GLY A 211 13.20 -1.67 5.65
C GLY A 211 14.00 -1.51 4.34
N ILE A 212 13.38 -1.03 3.26
CA ILE A 212 14.11 -0.58 2.07
C ILE A 212 14.80 0.75 2.42
N PRO A 213 16.11 0.90 2.15
CA PRO A 213 16.81 2.15 2.41
C PRO A 213 16.19 3.35 1.68
N ASP A 214 16.12 4.50 2.34
CA ASP A 214 15.48 5.71 1.81
C ASP A 214 16.01 6.14 0.43
N GLU A 215 17.31 5.96 0.19
CA GLU A 215 17.91 6.25 -1.11
C GLU A 215 17.37 5.34 -2.22
N ASP A 216 17.14 4.06 -1.90
CA ASP A 216 16.62 3.07 -2.85
C ASP A 216 15.12 3.29 -3.10
N LEU A 217 14.35 3.72 -2.08
CA LEU A 217 12.97 4.20 -2.24
C LEU A 217 12.91 5.44 -3.15
N ARG A 218 13.80 6.42 -2.97
CA ARG A 218 13.86 7.60 -3.84
C ARG A 218 14.26 7.24 -5.27
N LYS A 219 15.14 6.26 -5.45
CA LYS A 219 15.51 5.75 -6.79
C LYS A 219 14.34 5.03 -7.46
N SER A 220 13.58 4.22 -6.74
CA SER A 220 12.44 3.50 -7.31
C SER A 220 11.33 4.46 -7.76
N ILE A 221 11.06 5.51 -7.00
CA ILE A 221 10.11 6.56 -7.39
C ILE A 221 10.56 7.27 -8.68
N LYS A 222 11.84 7.66 -8.78
CA LYS A 222 12.40 8.23 -10.02
C LYS A 222 12.32 7.28 -11.22
N SER A 223 12.24 5.98 -10.96
CA SER A 223 12.11 4.94 -11.98
C SER A 223 10.65 4.58 -12.32
N GLY A 224 9.65 5.18 -11.66
CA GLY A 224 8.23 5.04 -12.01
C GLY A 224 7.29 4.61 -10.88
N ILE A 225 7.79 4.34 -9.68
CA ILE A 225 6.93 4.01 -8.53
C ILE A 225 6.14 5.24 -8.07
N ALA A 226 4.81 5.09 -8.00
CA ALA A 226 3.86 6.13 -7.61
C ALA A 226 3.08 5.79 -6.33
N LYS A 227 3.09 4.53 -5.88
CA LYS A 227 2.51 4.08 -4.59
C LYS A 227 3.50 3.18 -3.86
N ILE A 228 3.66 3.36 -2.56
CA ILE A 228 4.55 2.52 -1.72
C ILE A 228 3.77 2.01 -0.52
N ASN A 229 3.72 0.68 -0.36
CA ASN A 229 3.05 0.03 0.77
C ASN A 229 3.97 -0.03 2.00
N VAL A 230 3.47 0.38 3.17
CA VAL A 230 4.19 0.36 4.45
C VAL A 230 3.28 -0.17 5.56
N TYR A 231 3.73 -1.21 6.26
CA TYR A 231 3.04 -1.73 7.44
C TYR A 231 4.01 -2.14 8.56
N THR A 232 5.03 -2.93 8.24
CA THR A 232 5.97 -3.46 9.24
C THR A 232 6.58 -2.36 10.10
N GLU A 233 7.04 -1.27 9.47
CA GLU A 233 7.59 -0.13 10.22
C GLU A 233 6.54 0.61 11.06
N LEU A 234 5.29 0.69 10.58
CA LEU A 234 4.19 1.30 11.35
C LEU A 234 3.93 0.51 12.64
N SER A 235 3.84 -0.81 12.53
CA SER A 235 3.68 -1.74 13.66
C SER A 235 4.88 -1.70 14.62
N GLN A 236 6.11 -1.71 14.09
CA GLN A 236 7.32 -1.62 14.91
C GLN A 236 7.40 -0.31 15.69
N GLN A 237 7.00 0.81 15.10
CA GLN A 237 7.02 2.12 15.77
C GLN A 237 5.92 2.23 16.82
N ALA A 238 4.74 1.67 16.57
CA ALA A 238 3.72 1.52 17.60
C ALA A 238 4.28 0.77 18.83
N MET A 239 4.91 -0.39 18.59
CA MET A 239 5.51 -1.19 19.66
C MET A 239 6.68 -0.50 20.35
N ALA A 240 7.53 0.23 19.61
CA ALA A 240 8.63 0.99 20.20
C ALA A 240 8.13 2.08 21.16
N GLY A 241 7.06 2.78 20.79
CA GLY A 241 6.39 3.77 21.65
C GLY A 241 5.85 3.14 22.93
N ILE A 242 5.18 1.99 22.81
CA ILE A 242 4.66 1.22 23.95
C ILE A 242 5.81 0.75 24.85
N SER A 243 6.81 0.07 24.30
CA SER A 243 7.93 -0.49 25.05
C SER A 243 8.72 0.57 25.80
N LYS A 244 8.97 1.73 25.18
CA LYS A 244 9.67 2.86 25.82
C LYS A 244 8.91 3.41 27.04
N GLU A 245 7.59 3.36 27.01
CA GLU A 245 6.78 3.85 28.12
C GLU A 245 6.72 2.83 29.26
N LEU A 246 6.59 1.55 28.93
CA LEU A 246 6.54 0.46 29.92
C LEU A 246 7.85 0.31 30.71
N THR A 247 9.00 0.72 30.18
CA THR A 247 10.28 0.67 30.91
C THR A 247 10.42 1.70 32.02
N LYS A 248 9.50 2.68 32.11
CA LYS A 248 9.56 3.74 33.13
C LYS A 248 9.10 3.28 34.53
N ASN A 249 8.59 2.06 34.67
CA ASN A 249 8.07 1.50 35.93
C ASN A 249 6.96 2.36 36.57
N GLU A 250 6.19 3.07 35.76
CA GLU A 250 5.01 3.83 36.17
C GLU A 250 3.73 3.07 35.80
N ASN A 251 2.68 3.17 36.63
CA ASN A 251 1.37 2.64 36.29
C ASN A 251 0.73 3.51 35.19
N ILE A 252 0.90 3.10 33.94
CA ILE A 252 0.25 3.76 32.80
C ILE A 252 -1.12 3.14 32.50
N GLY A 253 -2.10 4.00 32.22
CA GLY A 253 -3.42 3.57 31.78
C GLY A 253 -3.46 3.15 30.31
N TYR A 254 -4.51 2.41 29.95
CA TYR A 254 -4.71 1.95 28.57
C TYR A 254 -4.90 3.09 27.54
N PRO A 255 -5.63 4.18 27.83
CA PRO A 255 -5.71 5.31 26.92
C PRO A 255 -4.35 5.96 26.65
N GLU A 256 -3.54 6.15 27.69
CA GLU A 256 -2.23 6.80 27.61
C GLU A 256 -1.23 5.95 26.84
N ILE A 257 -1.25 4.62 26.98
CA ILE A 257 -0.35 3.74 26.21
C ILE A 257 -0.74 3.70 24.73
N LYS A 258 -2.05 3.76 24.40
CA LYS A 258 -2.51 3.88 23.00
C LYS A 258 -2.06 5.19 22.36
N GLU A 259 -2.06 6.27 23.14
CA GLU A 259 -1.56 7.57 22.68
C GLU A 259 -0.06 7.50 22.32
N LYS A 260 0.75 6.74 23.07
CA LYS A 260 2.17 6.52 22.72
C LYS A 260 2.34 5.77 21.41
N ALA A 261 1.56 4.72 21.20
CA ALA A 261 1.54 4.01 19.91
C ALA A 261 1.11 4.95 18.77
N TYR A 262 0.05 5.73 18.96
CA TYR A 262 -0.43 6.71 17.99
C TYR A 262 0.65 7.73 17.61
N GLN A 263 1.32 8.34 18.59
CA GLN A 263 2.36 9.35 18.34
C GLN A 263 3.53 8.79 17.51
N ASN A 264 3.96 7.56 17.78
CA ASN A 264 5.06 6.94 17.06
C ASN A 264 4.63 6.48 15.66
N MET A 265 3.39 6.01 15.51
CA MET A 265 2.80 5.72 14.19
C MET A 265 2.69 6.99 13.34
N LYS A 266 2.17 8.10 13.89
CA LYS A 266 2.08 9.39 13.19
C LYS A 266 3.47 9.83 12.73
N TYR A 267 4.45 9.77 13.63
CA TYR A 267 5.83 10.14 13.33
C TYR A 267 6.40 9.36 12.14
N ILE A 268 6.24 8.04 12.09
CA ILE A 268 6.79 7.26 10.98
C ILE A 268 6.06 7.48 9.66
N VAL A 269 4.74 7.73 9.71
CA VAL A 269 3.98 8.16 8.53
C VAL A 269 4.55 9.46 7.97
N GLU A 270 4.80 10.47 8.82
CA GLU A 270 5.42 11.73 8.40
C GLU A 270 6.80 11.50 7.78
N GLN A 271 7.65 10.67 8.41
CA GLN A 271 8.98 10.40 7.88
C GLN A 271 8.91 9.71 6.51
N LYS A 272 8.05 8.72 6.33
CA LYS A 272 7.86 8.04 5.04
C LYS A 272 7.34 8.99 3.97
N ILE A 273 6.37 9.85 4.29
CA ILE A 273 5.90 10.87 3.35
C ILE A 273 7.01 11.86 2.96
N LYS A 274 7.91 12.25 3.87
CA LYS A 274 9.10 13.07 3.55
C LYS A 274 10.09 12.35 2.64
N ILE A 275 10.19 11.03 2.73
CA ILE A 275 11.01 10.21 1.84
C ILE A 275 10.38 10.13 0.44
N PHE A 276 9.04 10.02 0.39
CA PHE A 276 8.30 9.86 -0.87
C PHE A 276 8.15 11.18 -1.64
N LYS A 277 8.21 12.34 -0.95
CA LYS A 277 8.47 13.64 -1.56
C LYS A 277 9.94 13.70 -2.01
N ILE A 278 10.18 13.60 -3.32
CA ILE A 278 11.53 13.71 -3.88
C ILE A 278 12.05 15.16 -3.90
N ASN A 279 11.17 16.13 -3.63
CA ASN A 279 11.49 17.56 -3.56
C ASN A 279 11.36 18.10 -2.14
#